data_AF-A0A2E4YWP0-F1
#
_entry.id   AF-A0A2E4YWP0-F1
#
_cell.length_a   1.000
_cell.length_b   1.000
_cell.length_c   1.000
_cell.angle_alpha   90.00
_cell.angle_beta   90.00
_cell.angle_gamma   90.00
#
_symmetry.space_group_name_H-M   'P 1'
#
loop_
_entity.id
_entity.type
_entity.pdbx_description
1 polymer ?
#
loop_
_entity_poly.entity_id
_entity_poly.type
_entity_poly.pdbx_seq_one_letter_code
_entity_poly.pdbx_strand_id
1 'polypeptide(L)'
;MAVFKSLLNNDVKTTKSILNQLVDIVREDVSGSNSRKSYEVFVTSSYGPGVTSSLYQTVFDQDFSLQTSNSLFDITFGFYPESTEAKEPTTAPGAFITEDTAGKRRYKHTSLMMREKQDIYKQFAATLLGNPTAVFKAPYSMDTSTTVGNINAALFISLHRLFVRDGIKRETFAMRMNYHINNALGTGGTFTDNLFQIMGNTERIYTDFGSSTNRPTAVGGEVGNIVYASDTSQVVGLIFYDHGTIVLDVEKVFSKTDIGHGKIDAMTAAASSGSAGSVYSAAGAIPRGKALFGPPLKTAGGALTFGANGPGDATIPASAITAGGTMWPYFWTSGSIDNIVDHICVTRFGSDAGTAITFQNATEINSTIYFIRAQPDEFNYSSNPTYVASNGQIIVTDDSVNSLSKPFSYITTVGLYGDYDDLLAVAKVSRPIEKNDEKDLTIRVRLDF
;
A
#
# COMPACT_ATOMS: atom_id res chain seq x y z
N MET A 1 25.08 -34.63 37.70
CA MET A 1 23.84 -33.97 38.16
C MET A 1 23.83 -32.56 37.60
N ALA A 2 22.77 -32.18 36.89
CA ALA A 2 22.56 -30.78 36.54
C ALA A 2 22.17 -30.01 37.81
N VAL A 3 22.77 -28.85 38.02
CA VAL A 3 22.45 -27.97 39.16
C VAL A 3 21.41 -26.97 38.67
N PHE A 4 20.25 -26.95 39.30
CA PHE A 4 19.15 -26.06 38.93
C PHE A 4 19.12 -24.85 39.86
N LYS A 5 18.78 -23.69 39.30
CA LYS A 5 18.48 -22.49 40.06
C LYS A 5 17.11 -21.97 39.64
N SER A 6 16.25 -21.76 40.62
CA SER A 6 14.95 -21.13 40.39
C SER A 6 15.14 -19.66 40.04
N LEU A 7 14.41 -19.21 39.03
CA LEU A 7 14.35 -17.81 38.64
C LEU A 7 13.30 -17.11 39.48
N LEU A 8 13.63 -15.93 40.02
CA LEU A 8 12.66 -15.08 40.71
C LEU A 8 11.98 -14.14 39.71
N ASN A 9 10.80 -13.61 40.05
CA ASN A 9 10.11 -12.64 39.19
C ASN A 9 10.94 -11.37 38.90
N ASN A 10 11.88 -11.01 39.77
CA ASN A 10 12.80 -9.89 39.57
C ASN A 10 13.91 -10.18 38.55
N ASP A 11 14.15 -11.45 38.23
CA ASP A 11 15.17 -11.90 37.29
C ASP A 11 14.64 -12.05 35.86
N VAL A 12 13.32 -11.88 35.68
CA VAL A 12 12.66 -11.91 34.38
C VAL A 12 12.26 -10.50 34.00
N LYS A 13 12.80 -10.00 32.90
CA LYS A 13 12.40 -8.72 32.31
C LYS A 13 11.86 -8.95 30.92
N THR A 14 10.58 -8.69 30.71
CA THR A 14 10.00 -8.61 29.37
C THR A 14 10.25 -7.22 28.80
N THR A 15 10.74 -7.18 27.56
CA THR A 15 10.98 -5.93 26.83
C THR A 15 10.44 -6.09 25.42
N LYS A 16 9.75 -5.06 24.93
CA LYS A 16 9.41 -4.95 23.53
C LYS A 16 10.47 -4.15 22.80
N SER A 17 10.92 -4.63 21.65
CA SER A 17 11.81 -3.91 20.75
C SER A 17 11.13 -3.74 19.41
N ILE A 18 11.28 -2.57 18.79
CA ILE A 18 10.75 -2.31 17.45
C ILE A 18 11.93 -2.32 16.48
N LEU A 19 11.88 -3.20 15.48
CA LEU A 19 12.80 -3.16 14.35
C LEU A 19 12.15 -2.33 13.24
N ASN A 20 12.87 -1.33 12.75
CA ASN A 20 12.43 -0.51 11.62
C ASN A 20 13.32 -0.79 10.42
N GLN A 21 12.72 -1.04 9.26
CA GLN A 21 13.40 -1.10 7.97
C GLN A 21 12.80 -0.04 7.04
N LEU A 22 13.66 0.69 6.33
CA LEU A 22 13.23 1.59 5.28
C LEU A 22 12.84 0.77 4.05
N VAL A 23 11.63 1.01 3.56
CA VAL A 23 11.15 0.53 2.27
C VAL A 23 11.08 1.71 1.33
N ASP A 24 11.69 1.56 0.16
CA ASP A 24 11.70 2.54 -0.91
C ASP A 24 11.27 1.85 -2.20
N ILE A 25 10.27 2.42 -2.85
CA ILE A 25 9.69 1.94 -4.11
C ILE A 25 10.00 2.99 -5.16
N VAL A 26 10.69 2.58 -6.22
CA VAL A 26 11.07 3.47 -7.32
C VAL A 26 9.92 3.62 -8.32
N ARG A 27 9.86 4.77 -9.00
CA ARG A 27 8.76 5.07 -9.94
C ARG A 27 8.81 4.23 -11.21
N GLU A 28 10.00 3.82 -11.65
CA GLU A 28 10.16 2.92 -12.79
C GLU A 28 9.45 1.58 -12.56
N ASP A 29 9.49 1.02 -11.35
CA ASP A 29 8.81 -0.23 -11.03
C ASP A 29 7.28 -0.07 -11.13
N VAL A 30 6.75 1.10 -10.75
CA VAL A 30 5.30 1.40 -10.79
C VAL A 30 4.81 1.65 -12.22
N SER A 31 5.55 2.44 -13.00
CA SER A 31 5.17 2.85 -14.35
C SER A 31 5.51 1.80 -15.42
N GLY A 32 6.52 0.96 -15.16
CA GLY A 32 7.01 -0.06 -16.06
C GLY A 32 5.94 -1.09 -16.47
N SER A 33 5.94 -1.46 -17.74
CA SER A 33 5.00 -2.47 -18.26
C SER A 33 5.39 -3.90 -17.90
N ASN A 34 6.67 -4.15 -17.65
CA ASN A 34 7.19 -5.48 -17.34
C ASN A 34 7.14 -5.79 -15.84
N SER A 35 7.15 -4.76 -15.00
CA SER A 35 7.00 -4.85 -13.54
C SER A 35 5.54 -4.79 -13.09
N ARG A 36 4.60 -4.45 -13.98
CA ARG A 36 3.17 -4.36 -13.66
C ARG A 36 2.37 -5.46 -14.34
N LYS A 37 1.64 -6.24 -13.55
CA LYS A 37 0.80 -7.33 -14.02
C LYS A 37 -0.68 -6.96 -13.95
N SER A 38 -1.34 -6.99 -15.09
CA SER A 38 -2.80 -6.98 -15.20
C SER A 38 -3.35 -8.41 -15.18
N TYR A 39 -4.49 -8.62 -14.53
CA TYR A 39 -5.17 -9.90 -14.51
C TYR A 39 -6.35 -9.90 -15.47
N GLU A 40 -6.49 -10.93 -16.30
CA GLU A 40 -7.63 -11.00 -17.21
C GLU A 40 -8.89 -11.43 -16.44
N VAL A 41 -9.80 -10.47 -16.22
CA VAL A 41 -11.19 -10.74 -15.82
C VAL A 41 -12.09 -10.28 -16.96
N PHE A 42 -12.92 -11.19 -17.47
CA PHE A 42 -13.80 -10.87 -18.60
C PHE A 42 -14.99 -10.03 -18.14
N VAL A 43 -15.15 -8.82 -18.68
CA VAL A 43 -16.28 -7.94 -18.35
C VAL A 43 -17.02 -7.49 -19.61
N THR A 44 -18.16 -8.17 -19.83
CA THR A 44 -19.20 -7.92 -20.83
C THR A 44 -18.82 -8.11 -22.30
N SER A 45 -19.73 -8.76 -23.01
CA SER A 45 -19.89 -8.67 -24.45
C SER A 45 -21.38 -8.62 -24.77
N SER A 46 -21.78 -7.65 -25.60
CA SER A 46 -23.12 -7.60 -26.21
C SER A 46 -23.08 -6.87 -27.56
N TYR A 47 -22.03 -6.08 -27.82
CA TYR A 47 -21.78 -5.45 -29.10
C TYR A 47 -20.26 -5.32 -29.34
N GLY A 48 -19.74 -5.83 -30.47
CA GLY A 48 -18.31 -5.76 -30.80
C GLY A 48 -17.40 -6.76 -30.06
N PRO A 49 -16.06 -6.64 -30.20
CA PRO A 49 -15.11 -7.40 -29.38
C PRO A 49 -15.32 -7.01 -27.90
N GLY A 50 -15.46 -7.99 -27.02
CA GLY A 50 -15.63 -7.74 -25.59
C GLY A 50 -14.44 -6.99 -25.00
N VAL A 51 -14.65 -6.30 -23.87
CA VAL A 51 -13.58 -5.62 -23.14
C VAL A 51 -13.09 -6.54 -22.02
N THR A 52 -11.81 -6.90 -22.06
CA THR A 52 -11.15 -7.62 -20.97
C THR A 52 -10.44 -6.59 -20.10
N SER A 53 -10.66 -6.62 -18.78
CA SER A 53 -9.91 -5.76 -17.86
C SER A 53 -9.79 -6.38 -16.47
N SER A 54 -8.70 -6.07 -15.78
CA SER A 54 -8.47 -6.46 -14.41
C SER A 54 -9.32 -5.68 -13.42
N LEU A 55 -9.58 -6.27 -12.25
CA LEU A 55 -10.15 -5.57 -11.10
C LEU A 55 -9.08 -4.82 -10.29
N TYR A 56 -7.81 -5.22 -10.44
CA TYR A 56 -6.65 -4.64 -9.79
C TYR A 56 -5.40 -5.01 -10.60
N GLN A 57 -4.37 -4.19 -10.49
CA GLN A 57 -3.05 -4.50 -11.04
C GLN A 57 -2.04 -4.65 -9.90
N THR A 58 -1.12 -5.60 -10.03
CA THR A 58 -0.05 -5.82 -9.06
C THR A 58 1.25 -5.28 -9.62
N VAL A 59 1.96 -4.50 -8.80
CA VAL A 59 3.30 -3.99 -9.10
C VAL A 59 4.34 -4.87 -8.43
N PHE A 60 5.38 -5.20 -9.18
CA PHE A 60 6.51 -6.04 -8.78
C PHE A 60 7.80 -5.21 -8.75
N ASP A 61 8.81 -5.70 -8.03
CA ASP A 61 10.16 -5.11 -7.96
C ASP A 61 11.00 -5.32 -9.23
N GLN A 62 10.61 -6.26 -10.08
CA GLN A 62 11.24 -6.56 -11.36
C GLN A 62 10.21 -7.21 -12.29
N ASP A 63 10.68 -7.73 -13.42
CA ASP A 63 9.83 -8.44 -14.38
C ASP A 63 8.98 -9.53 -13.71
N PHE A 64 7.66 -9.42 -13.82
CA PHE A 64 6.70 -10.32 -13.17
C PHE A 64 6.74 -11.76 -13.71
N SER A 65 7.42 -12.01 -14.83
CA SER A 65 7.60 -13.35 -15.40
C SER A 65 8.70 -14.16 -14.71
N LEU A 66 9.57 -13.49 -13.95
CA LEU A 66 10.66 -14.12 -13.22
C LEU A 66 10.17 -14.71 -11.90
N GLN A 67 10.63 -15.91 -11.55
CA GLN A 67 10.28 -16.57 -10.28
C GLN A 67 10.82 -15.85 -9.05
N THR A 68 11.82 -14.99 -9.23
CA THR A 68 12.43 -14.18 -8.16
C THR A 68 11.68 -12.86 -7.93
N SER A 69 10.67 -12.55 -8.74
CA SER A 69 9.93 -11.31 -8.68
C SER A 69 9.04 -11.26 -7.44
N ASN A 70 9.16 -10.20 -6.65
CA ASN A 70 8.34 -9.99 -5.46
C ASN A 70 7.27 -8.96 -5.76
N SER A 71 6.03 -9.28 -5.40
CA SER A 71 4.93 -8.33 -5.47
C SER A 71 5.05 -7.28 -4.36
N LEU A 72 5.11 -6.01 -4.75
CA LEU A 72 5.24 -4.87 -3.85
C LEU A 72 3.87 -4.49 -3.28
N PHE A 73 2.91 -4.23 -4.16
CA PHE A 73 1.57 -3.79 -3.80
C PHE A 73 0.57 -3.97 -4.95
N ASP A 74 -0.71 -3.90 -4.59
CA ASP A 74 -1.82 -3.89 -5.52
C ASP A 74 -2.45 -2.49 -5.62
N ILE A 75 -2.79 -2.06 -6.84
CA ILE A 75 -3.55 -0.84 -7.10
C ILE A 75 -4.91 -1.18 -7.69
N THR A 76 -5.94 -0.54 -7.18
CA THR A 76 -7.28 -0.57 -7.76
C THR A 76 -8.04 0.73 -7.50
N PHE A 77 -9.15 0.91 -8.21
CA PHE A 77 -9.96 2.11 -8.18
C PHE A 77 -11.44 1.77 -7.96
N GLY A 78 -12.11 2.52 -7.08
CA GLY A 78 -13.51 2.33 -6.77
C GLY A 78 -14.28 3.63 -6.59
N PHE A 79 -15.59 3.56 -6.84
CA PHE A 79 -16.52 4.66 -6.63
C PHE A 79 -17.46 4.37 -5.46
N TYR A 80 -17.69 5.39 -4.63
CA TYR A 80 -18.73 5.32 -3.63
C TYR A 80 -20.10 5.21 -4.32
N PRO A 81 -20.94 4.22 -3.97
CA PRO A 81 -22.15 3.96 -4.73
C PRO A 81 -23.21 5.08 -4.68
N GLU A 82 -23.14 5.96 -3.68
CA GLU A 82 -24.06 7.10 -3.53
C GLU A 82 -23.39 8.44 -3.90
N SER A 83 -22.22 8.43 -4.54
CA SER A 83 -21.61 9.68 -5.03
C SER A 83 -22.44 10.29 -6.16
N THR A 84 -22.37 11.61 -6.32
CA THR A 84 -23.11 12.34 -7.36
C THR A 84 -22.77 11.82 -8.76
N GLU A 85 -21.51 11.51 -9.02
CA GLU A 85 -20.99 10.97 -10.29
C GLU A 85 -21.47 9.53 -10.53
N ALA A 86 -21.69 8.77 -9.45
CA ALA A 86 -22.19 7.41 -9.52
C ALA A 86 -23.72 7.32 -9.60
N LYS A 87 -24.46 8.30 -9.03
CA LYS A 87 -25.90 8.23 -8.76
C LYS A 87 -26.78 9.13 -9.63
N GLU A 88 -26.30 10.27 -10.11
CA GLU A 88 -27.17 11.26 -10.77
C GLU A 88 -27.56 10.84 -12.21
N PRO A 89 -28.83 10.49 -12.50
CA PRO A 89 -29.22 10.19 -13.88
C PRO A 89 -29.32 11.48 -14.73
N THR A 90 -29.67 12.59 -14.09
CA THR A 90 -30.12 13.86 -14.70
C THR A 90 -29.02 14.88 -14.96
N THR A 91 -27.89 14.79 -14.27
CA THR A 91 -26.80 15.77 -14.40
C THR A 91 -25.60 15.08 -15.03
N ALA A 92 -25.10 15.60 -16.16
CA ALA A 92 -23.84 15.10 -16.71
C ALA A 92 -22.75 15.36 -15.66
N PRO A 93 -22.04 14.31 -15.21
CA PRO A 93 -21.76 13.06 -15.91
C PRO A 93 -22.24 11.82 -15.15
N GLY A 94 -23.36 11.90 -14.44
CA GLY A 94 -23.78 10.78 -13.61
C GLY A 94 -24.12 9.54 -14.45
N ALA A 95 -23.54 8.41 -14.05
CA ALA A 95 -23.50 7.20 -14.85
C ALA A 95 -24.78 6.35 -14.72
N PHE A 96 -25.55 6.51 -13.63
CA PHE A 96 -26.73 5.69 -13.33
C PHE A 96 -27.90 5.99 -14.26
N ILE A 97 -28.61 4.95 -14.72
CA ILE A 97 -29.84 5.09 -15.50
C ILE A 97 -31.04 4.69 -14.64
N THR A 98 -31.06 3.43 -14.18
CA THR A 98 -32.17 2.86 -13.43
C THR A 98 -31.71 1.59 -12.72
N GLU A 99 -32.45 1.18 -11.72
CA GLU A 99 -32.33 -0.14 -11.10
C GLU A 99 -33.36 -1.09 -11.73
N ASP A 100 -32.96 -2.35 -11.96
CA ASP A 100 -33.87 -3.42 -12.37
C ASP A 100 -34.66 -3.97 -11.16
N THR A 101 -35.74 -4.69 -11.39
CA THR A 101 -36.59 -5.34 -10.37
C THR A 101 -35.79 -6.28 -9.43
N ALA A 102 -34.63 -6.76 -9.88
CA ALA A 102 -33.70 -7.58 -9.10
C ALA A 102 -32.64 -6.78 -8.31
N GLY A 103 -32.79 -5.45 -8.18
CA GLY A 103 -31.82 -4.58 -7.50
C GLY A 103 -30.55 -4.30 -8.32
N LYS A 104 -30.58 -4.61 -9.62
CA LYS A 104 -29.41 -4.51 -10.50
C LYS A 104 -29.31 -3.11 -11.09
N ARG A 105 -28.34 -2.31 -10.62
CA ARG A 105 -28.05 -0.97 -11.16
C ARG A 105 -27.62 -1.03 -12.64
N ARG A 106 -28.20 -0.21 -13.50
CA ARG A 106 -27.86 -0.06 -14.93
C ARG A 106 -27.20 1.30 -15.15
N TYR A 107 -26.20 1.33 -16.03
CA TYR A 107 -25.39 2.52 -16.30
C TYR A 107 -25.44 2.94 -17.78
N LYS A 108 -25.10 4.20 -18.04
CA LYS A 108 -24.98 4.80 -19.38
C LYS A 108 -23.97 4.03 -20.22
N HIS A 109 -24.26 3.90 -21.51
CA HIS A 109 -23.39 3.20 -22.49
C HIS A 109 -22.01 3.87 -22.67
N THR A 110 -21.86 5.12 -22.20
CA THR A 110 -20.59 5.86 -22.17
C THR A 110 -19.74 5.57 -20.93
N SER A 111 -20.23 4.74 -20.01
CA SER A 111 -19.52 4.35 -18.78
C SER A 111 -19.10 2.89 -18.84
N LEU A 112 -17.97 2.55 -18.22
CA LEU A 112 -17.41 1.21 -18.25
C LEU A 112 -17.05 0.73 -16.84
N MET A 113 -17.38 -0.53 -16.54
CA MET A 113 -17.08 -1.21 -15.27
C MET A 113 -17.63 -0.54 -14.00
N MET A 114 -18.74 0.21 -14.11
CA MET A 114 -19.26 0.98 -12.97
C MET A 114 -19.82 0.10 -11.84
N ARG A 115 -20.26 -1.13 -12.13
CA ARG A 115 -20.68 -2.06 -11.07
C ARG A 115 -19.46 -2.57 -10.31
N GLU A 116 -18.46 -3.02 -11.05
CA GLU A 116 -17.22 -3.57 -10.54
C GLU A 116 -16.49 -2.53 -9.69
N LYS A 117 -16.40 -1.27 -10.14
CA LYS A 117 -15.86 -0.15 -9.37
C LYS A 117 -16.60 0.10 -8.05
N GLN A 118 -17.93 -0.05 -8.03
CA GLN A 118 -18.70 0.08 -6.79
C GLN A 118 -18.51 -1.10 -5.85
N ASP A 119 -18.43 -2.31 -6.40
CA ASP A 119 -18.26 -3.52 -5.59
C ASP A 119 -16.85 -3.57 -4.95
N ILE A 120 -15.81 -3.12 -5.66
CA ILE A 120 -14.46 -2.92 -5.10
C ILE A 120 -14.51 -1.96 -3.90
N TYR A 121 -15.14 -0.80 -4.07
CA TYR A 121 -15.26 0.18 -2.98
C TYR A 121 -15.95 -0.42 -1.75
N LYS A 122 -17.06 -1.14 -1.94
CA LYS A 122 -17.78 -1.82 -0.85
C LYS A 122 -16.93 -2.89 -0.17
N GLN A 123 -16.11 -3.62 -0.91
CA GLN A 123 -15.22 -4.64 -0.36
C GLN A 123 -14.17 -4.00 0.56
N PHE A 124 -13.52 -2.92 0.13
CA PHE A 124 -12.59 -2.18 0.99
C PHE A 124 -13.28 -1.54 2.19
N ALA A 125 -14.49 -1.00 2.01
CA ALA A 125 -15.28 -0.46 3.11
C ALA A 125 -15.64 -1.56 4.15
N ALA A 126 -16.01 -2.76 3.70
CA ALA A 126 -16.29 -3.89 4.59
C ALA A 126 -15.05 -4.32 5.39
N THR A 127 -13.88 -4.41 4.74
CA THR A 127 -12.64 -4.84 5.40
C THR A 127 -12.07 -3.77 6.34
N LEU A 128 -12.04 -2.51 5.91
CA LEU A 128 -11.33 -1.44 6.63
C LEU A 128 -12.23 -0.69 7.62
N LEU A 129 -13.50 -0.48 7.27
CA LEU A 129 -14.47 0.24 8.10
C LEU A 129 -15.44 -0.71 8.83
N GLY A 130 -15.47 -2.00 8.47
CA GLY A 130 -16.38 -2.99 9.06
C GLY A 130 -17.80 -2.97 8.49
N ASN A 131 -18.08 -2.10 7.51
CA ASN A 131 -19.41 -1.99 6.90
C ASN A 131 -19.31 -1.71 5.39
N PRO A 132 -19.89 -2.55 4.52
CA PRO A 132 -19.82 -2.37 3.07
C PRO A 132 -20.49 -1.10 2.55
N THR A 133 -21.42 -0.48 3.30
CA THR A 133 -22.10 0.76 2.88
C THR A 133 -21.45 2.02 3.44
N ALA A 134 -20.43 1.88 4.28
CA ALA A 134 -19.71 3.01 4.85
C ALA A 134 -18.91 3.78 3.79
N VAL A 135 -18.76 5.08 4.03
CA VAL A 135 -17.97 5.99 3.19
C VAL A 135 -16.64 6.30 3.88
N PHE A 136 -15.54 6.30 3.14
CA PHE A 136 -14.27 6.79 3.65
C PHE A 136 -14.34 8.31 3.76
N LYS A 137 -13.77 8.88 4.83
CA LYS A 137 -13.74 10.33 5.06
C LYS A 137 -12.33 10.82 5.36
N ALA A 138 -11.90 11.88 4.68
CA ALA A 138 -10.62 12.54 4.87
C ALA A 138 -10.86 14.05 5.17
N PRO A 139 -10.58 14.56 6.39
CA PRO A 139 -9.96 13.89 7.55
C PRO A 139 -10.79 12.76 8.17
N TYR A 140 -10.11 11.80 8.80
CA TYR A 140 -10.77 10.69 9.48
C TYR A 140 -11.70 11.20 10.58
N SER A 141 -12.97 10.82 10.47
CA SER A 141 -13.99 11.08 11.48
C SER A 141 -14.99 9.94 11.47
N MET A 142 -15.43 9.53 12.66
CA MET A 142 -16.53 8.59 12.82
C MET A 142 -17.90 9.27 12.75
N ASP A 143 -17.95 10.61 12.65
CA ASP A 143 -19.20 11.34 12.46
C ASP A 143 -19.75 11.07 11.06
N THR A 144 -20.87 10.35 11.00
CA THR A 144 -21.57 10.01 9.76
C THR A 144 -22.55 11.09 9.30
N SER A 145 -22.80 12.13 10.10
CA SER A 145 -23.85 13.13 9.84
C SER A 145 -23.48 14.19 8.79
N THR A 146 -22.18 14.42 8.57
CA THR A 146 -21.67 15.42 7.62
C THR A 146 -21.22 14.78 6.31
N THR A 147 -21.51 15.41 5.17
CA THR A 147 -21.01 14.97 3.85
C THR A 147 -19.62 15.54 3.52
N VAL A 148 -19.09 16.40 4.40
CA VAL A 148 -17.82 17.08 4.22
C VAL A 148 -16.67 16.06 4.33
N GLY A 149 -15.81 16.02 3.32
CA GLY A 149 -14.64 15.16 3.31
C GLY A 149 -14.91 13.71 2.89
N ASN A 150 -16.10 13.38 2.41
CA ASN A 150 -16.40 12.07 1.81
C ASN A 150 -15.49 11.80 0.60
N ILE A 151 -14.88 10.63 0.57
CA ILE A 151 -14.10 10.15 -0.57
C ILE A 151 -15.06 9.48 -1.56
N ASN A 152 -15.46 10.23 -2.58
CA ASN A 152 -16.39 9.75 -3.62
C ASN A 152 -15.72 8.79 -4.60
N ALA A 153 -14.45 9.07 -4.93
CA ALA A 153 -13.62 8.29 -5.82
C ALA A 153 -12.33 7.90 -5.10
N ALA A 154 -12.22 6.63 -4.74
CA ALA A 154 -11.10 6.11 -3.96
C ALA A 154 -10.11 5.37 -4.86
N LEU A 155 -8.85 5.78 -4.77
CA LEU A 155 -7.71 4.99 -5.24
C LEU A 155 -7.18 4.19 -4.05
N PHE A 156 -7.19 2.87 -4.19
CA PHE A 156 -6.71 1.94 -3.19
C PHE A 156 -5.33 1.43 -3.57
N ILE A 157 -4.36 1.58 -2.67
CA ILE A 157 -3.02 1.01 -2.80
C ILE A 157 -2.81 0.10 -1.59
N SER A 158 -2.73 -1.21 -1.81
CA SER A 158 -2.55 -2.20 -0.75
C SER A 158 -1.16 -2.78 -0.79
N LEU A 159 -0.33 -2.40 0.16
CA LEU A 159 1.05 -2.88 0.27
C LEU A 159 1.07 -4.32 0.77
N HIS A 160 1.91 -5.16 0.18
CA HIS A 160 2.01 -6.56 0.58
C HIS A 160 2.71 -6.73 1.92
N ARG A 161 2.29 -7.75 2.68
CA ARG A 161 2.77 -8.02 4.04
C ARG A 161 4.28 -8.22 4.14
N LEU A 162 4.96 -8.64 3.06
CA LEU A 162 6.41 -8.77 3.05
C LEU A 162 7.12 -7.44 3.39
N PHE A 163 6.53 -6.32 2.94
CA PHE A 163 7.07 -4.98 3.13
C PHE A 163 6.50 -4.28 4.36
N VAL A 164 5.19 -4.45 4.64
CA VAL A 164 4.52 -3.84 5.80
C VAL A 164 4.82 -4.56 7.11
N ARG A 165 5.10 -5.88 7.08
CA ARG A 165 5.31 -6.73 8.25
C ARG A 165 4.10 -6.71 9.20
N ASP A 166 4.26 -6.06 10.35
CA ASP A 166 3.22 -5.90 11.38
C ASP A 166 2.54 -4.53 11.29
N GLY A 167 3.15 -3.57 10.59
CA GLY A 167 2.57 -2.26 10.36
C GLY A 167 3.55 -1.24 9.81
N ILE A 168 3.01 -0.14 9.29
CA ILE A 168 3.79 1.01 8.85
C ILE A 168 4.02 1.94 10.03
N LYS A 169 5.23 2.44 10.20
CA LYS A 169 5.55 3.43 11.23
C LYS A 169 4.94 4.79 10.87
N ARG A 170 4.21 5.36 11.82
CA ARG A 170 3.62 6.70 11.70
C ARG A 170 4.67 7.78 11.42
N GLU A 171 4.26 8.79 10.68
CA GLU A 171 5.07 9.95 10.27
C GLU A 171 6.31 9.60 9.44
N THR A 172 6.31 8.41 8.82
CA THR A 172 7.38 7.99 7.92
C THR A 172 6.90 7.78 6.49
N PHE A 173 5.59 7.83 6.24
CA PHE A 173 5.04 7.59 4.92
C PHE A 173 5.15 8.85 4.07
N ALA A 174 5.73 8.71 2.89
CA ALA A 174 5.71 9.72 1.86
C ALA A 174 5.48 9.08 0.49
N MET A 175 4.60 9.69 -0.29
CA MET A 175 4.33 9.31 -1.67
C MET A 175 4.39 10.53 -2.56
N ARG A 176 4.93 10.36 -3.76
CA ARG A 176 5.07 11.43 -4.72
C ARG A 176 4.31 11.12 -6.00
N MET A 177 3.55 12.09 -6.49
CA MET A 177 2.77 11.96 -7.73
C MET A 177 2.69 13.30 -8.47
N ASN A 178 2.51 13.24 -9.78
CA ASN A 178 2.21 14.39 -10.62
C ASN A 178 0.75 14.83 -10.47
N TYR A 179 0.53 16.04 -10.00
CA TYR A 179 -0.78 16.66 -9.81
C TYR A 179 -1.47 17.08 -11.12
N HIS A 180 -0.69 17.51 -12.12
CA HIS A 180 -1.16 17.88 -13.45
C HIS A 180 -0.65 16.92 -14.52
N ILE A 181 -1.50 16.55 -15.48
CA ILE A 181 -1.05 15.96 -16.75
C ILE A 181 -0.47 17.01 -17.69
N ASN A 182 0.25 16.57 -18.72
CA ASN A 182 0.73 17.46 -19.78
C ASN A 182 -0.41 18.01 -20.63
N ASN A 183 -0.18 19.15 -21.29
CA ASN A 183 -1.17 19.72 -22.20
C ASN A 183 -1.42 18.80 -23.41
N ALA A 184 -2.69 18.58 -23.75
CA ALA A 184 -3.09 17.81 -24.92
C ALA A 184 -2.86 18.55 -26.25
N LEU A 185 -2.78 19.88 -26.23
CA LEU A 185 -2.67 20.70 -27.43
C LEU A 185 -1.21 20.89 -27.85
N GLY A 186 -0.82 20.25 -28.96
CA GLY A 186 0.50 20.37 -29.55
C GLY A 186 0.67 21.64 -30.41
N THR A 187 1.93 21.92 -30.77
CA THR A 187 2.28 22.99 -31.72
C THR A 187 1.50 22.83 -33.03
N GLY A 188 0.74 23.85 -33.43
CA GLY A 188 -0.11 23.83 -34.63
C GLY A 188 -1.58 23.51 -34.40
N GLY A 189 -2.03 23.41 -33.13
CA GLY A 189 -3.45 23.21 -32.80
C GLY A 189 -3.93 21.77 -32.91
N THR A 190 -2.99 20.82 -33.03
CA THR A 190 -3.29 19.39 -33.12
C THR A 190 -3.31 18.75 -31.73
N PHE A 191 -4.36 18.00 -31.39
CA PHE A 191 -4.41 17.24 -30.14
C PHE A 191 -3.57 15.97 -30.21
N THR A 192 -2.63 15.84 -29.28
CA THR A 192 -1.77 14.67 -29.05
C THR A 192 -2.34 13.79 -27.93
N ASP A 193 -1.87 12.54 -27.84
CA ASP A 193 -2.14 11.70 -26.66
C ASP A 193 -1.46 12.32 -25.44
N ASN A 194 -2.19 12.63 -24.38
CA ASN A 194 -1.65 13.01 -23.08
C ASN A 194 -2.21 12.13 -21.94
N LEU A 195 -2.98 11.10 -22.29
CA LEU A 195 -3.69 10.26 -21.33
C LEU A 195 -2.80 9.15 -20.78
N PHE A 196 -1.83 8.68 -21.57
CA PHE A 196 -0.88 7.63 -21.21
C PHE A 196 0.57 8.04 -21.47
N GLN A 197 0.88 9.32 -21.27
CA GLN A 197 2.25 9.84 -21.41
C GLN A 197 3.05 9.64 -20.12
N ILE A 198 4.36 9.49 -20.29
CA ILE A 198 5.31 9.04 -19.27
C ILE A 198 5.47 10.03 -18.09
N MET A 199 5.14 11.31 -18.26
CA MET A 199 5.28 12.29 -17.17
C MET A 199 4.17 13.33 -17.20
N GLY A 200 3.70 13.73 -16.02
CA GLY A 200 2.94 14.96 -15.83
C GLY A 200 3.85 16.16 -15.58
N ASN A 201 3.27 17.33 -15.29
CA ASN A 201 4.03 18.59 -15.24
C ASN A 201 4.41 19.03 -13.81
N THR A 202 3.57 18.77 -12.82
CA THR A 202 3.76 19.31 -11.46
C THR A 202 3.74 18.22 -10.41
N GLU A 203 4.87 17.98 -9.74
CA GLU A 203 4.97 17.01 -8.65
C GLU A 203 4.37 17.54 -7.34
N ARG A 204 3.69 16.66 -6.60
CA ARG A 204 3.25 16.86 -5.22
C ARG A 204 3.69 15.68 -4.36
N ILE A 205 4.05 15.99 -3.11
CA ILE A 205 4.41 15.00 -2.09
C ILE A 205 3.28 14.93 -1.07
N TYR A 206 2.77 13.73 -0.85
CA TYR A 206 1.74 13.41 0.12
C TYR A 206 2.38 12.65 1.27
N THR A 207 2.12 13.07 2.50
CA THR A 207 2.77 12.54 3.71
C THR A 207 1.74 12.33 4.81
N ASP A 208 2.06 11.53 5.82
CA ASP A 208 1.21 11.33 7.00
C ASP A 208 1.60 12.24 8.18
N PHE A 209 2.03 13.48 7.88
CA PHE A 209 2.43 14.47 8.86
C PHE A 209 1.29 14.79 9.85
N GLY A 210 1.59 14.75 11.16
CA GLY A 210 0.61 15.01 12.22
C GLY A 210 -0.27 13.80 12.58
N SER A 211 -0.04 12.64 11.97
CA SER A 211 -0.75 11.38 12.28
C SER A 211 -0.44 10.81 13.66
N SER A 212 0.58 11.32 14.36
CA SER A 212 0.91 10.93 15.74
C SER A 212 0.01 11.58 16.79
N THR A 213 -0.59 12.74 16.47
CA THR A 213 -1.32 13.56 17.45
C THR A 213 -2.69 12.98 17.78
N ASN A 214 -3.39 12.45 16.78
CA ASN A 214 -4.65 11.74 16.98
C ASN A 214 -4.51 10.33 16.38
N ARG A 215 -4.72 9.30 17.21
CA ARG A 215 -4.57 7.89 16.84
C ARG A 215 -5.92 7.18 16.82
N PRO A 216 -6.80 7.52 15.86
CA PRO A 216 -8.06 6.81 15.73
C PRO A 216 -7.81 5.36 15.28
N THR A 217 -8.70 4.48 15.70
CA THR A 217 -8.71 3.08 15.30
C THR A 217 -10.02 2.77 14.57
N ALA A 218 -9.92 1.96 13.53
CA ALA A 218 -11.05 1.38 12.81
C ALA A 218 -10.95 -0.16 12.90
N VAL A 219 -11.88 -0.86 12.25
CA VAL A 219 -11.82 -2.33 12.14
C VAL A 219 -10.56 -2.77 11.40
N GLY A 220 -10.14 -2.00 10.38
CA GLY A 220 -8.89 -2.21 9.65
C GLY A 220 -7.61 -1.78 10.39
N GLY A 221 -7.70 -1.50 11.70
CA GLY A 221 -6.57 -1.12 12.53
C GLY A 221 -6.42 0.39 12.73
N GLU A 222 -5.23 0.78 13.13
CA GLU A 222 -4.84 2.17 13.34
C GLU A 222 -4.89 3.01 12.05
N VAL A 223 -5.56 4.17 12.10
CA VAL A 223 -5.75 5.05 10.93
C VAL A 223 -4.97 6.36 11.07
N GLY A 224 -4.47 6.88 9.96
CA GLY A 224 -3.83 8.19 9.83
C GLY A 224 -4.37 8.98 8.65
N ASN A 225 -4.26 10.30 8.72
CA ASN A 225 -4.60 11.20 7.62
C ASN A 225 -3.37 11.40 6.73
N ILE A 226 -3.59 11.38 5.41
CA ILE A 226 -2.57 11.77 4.44
C ILE A 226 -2.83 13.21 4.02
N VAL A 227 -1.81 14.06 4.12
CA VAL A 227 -1.86 15.49 3.81
C VAL A 227 -0.87 15.86 2.74
N TYR A 228 -1.13 16.96 2.05
CA TYR A 228 -0.15 17.54 1.13
C TYR A 228 1.00 18.18 1.92
N ALA A 229 2.25 17.83 1.61
CA ALA A 229 3.42 18.24 2.38
C ALA A 229 3.61 19.77 2.44
N SER A 230 3.25 20.50 1.38
CA SER A 230 3.39 21.96 1.35
C SER A 230 2.19 22.70 1.96
N ASP A 231 1.05 22.03 2.15
CA ASP A 231 -0.15 22.58 2.78
C ASP A 231 -0.88 21.48 3.56
N THR A 232 -0.57 21.39 4.86
CA THR A 232 -1.08 20.33 5.75
C THR A 232 -2.57 20.48 6.08
N SER A 233 -3.20 21.59 5.68
CA SER A 233 -4.65 21.76 5.80
C SER A 233 -5.42 20.90 4.79
N GLN A 234 -4.77 20.51 3.69
CA GLN A 234 -5.35 19.68 2.65
C GLN A 234 -5.16 18.20 2.98
N VAL A 235 -6.19 17.59 3.55
CA VAL A 235 -6.24 16.14 3.73
C VAL A 235 -6.78 15.47 2.47
N VAL A 236 -5.94 14.63 1.88
CA VAL A 236 -6.13 14.00 0.55
C VAL A 236 -6.44 12.51 0.62
N GLY A 237 -6.35 11.90 1.80
CA GLY A 237 -6.61 10.47 1.95
C GLY A 237 -6.38 9.97 3.37
N LEU A 238 -6.41 8.64 3.49
CA LEU A 238 -6.25 7.88 4.72
C LEU A 238 -5.20 6.79 4.53
N ILE A 239 -4.49 6.43 5.59
CA ILE A 239 -3.61 5.27 5.67
C ILE A 239 -4.04 4.38 6.84
N PHE A 240 -4.17 3.09 6.59
CA PHE A 240 -4.42 2.06 7.60
C PHE A 240 -3.08 1.36 7.89
N TYR A 241 -2.46 1.69 9.02
CA TYR A 241 -1.08 1.31 9.32
C TYR A 241 -0.90 -0.20 9.48
N ASP A 242 -1.86 -0.86 10.15
CA ASP A 242 -1.78 -2.30 10.47
C ASP A 242 -2.13 -3.15 9.24
N HIS A 243 -3.15 -2.72 8.47
CA HIS A 243 -3.58 -3.42 7.26
C HIS A 243 -2.64 -3.15 6.07
N GLY A 244 -1.87 -2.06 6.09
CA GLY A 244 -0.99 -1.67 4.98
C GLY A 244 -1.73 -1.13 3.76
N THR A 245 -2.95 -0.60 3.92
CA THR A 245 -3.75 -0.06 2.81
C THR A 245 -3.85 1.45 2.89
N ILE A 246 -3.60 2.09 1.76
CA ILE A 246 -3.72 3.53 1.54
C ILE A 246 -4.96 3.78 0.71
N VAL A 247 -5.79 4.73 1.15
CA VAL A 247 -7.03 5.14 0.50
C VAL A 247 -6.91 6.61 0.14
N LEU A 248 -6.83 6.91 -1.14
CA LEU A 248 -6.62 8.27 -1.64
C LEU A 248 -7.89 8.80 -2.31
N ASP A 249 -8.17 10.07 -2.06
CA ASP A 249 -9.24 10.79 -2.73
C ASP A 249 -8.74 11.32 -4.07
N VAL A 250 -9.13 10.66 -5.15
CA VAL A 250 -8.74 11.02 -6.53
C VAL A 250 -9.16 12.45 -6.88
N GLU A 251 -10.24 12.94 -6.28
CA GLU A 251 -10.77 14.29 -6.50
C GLU A 251 -9.84 15.38 -5.94
N LYS A 252 -9.05 15.05 -4.91
CA LYS A 252 -8.10 15.97 -4.24
C LYS A 252 -6.65 15.72 -4.64
N VAL A 253 -6.29 14.46 -4.90
CA VAL A 253 -4.93 14.04 -5.27
C VAL A 253 -4.57 14.46 -6.69
N PHE A 254 -5.55 14.61 -7.59
CA PHE A 254 -5.33 15.10 -8.95
C PHE A 254 -6.11 16.38 -9.22
N SER A 255 -5.66 17.13 -10.23
CA SER A 255 -6.35 18.32 -10.69
C SER A 255 -7.67 17.97 -11.38
N LYS A 256 -8.76 18.59 -10.93
CA LYS A 256 -10.09 18.50 -11.56
C LYS A 256 -10.15 19.16 -12.93
N THR A 257 -9.31 20.16 -13.14
CA THR A 257 -9.28 20.97 -14.37
C THR A 257 -8.39 20.35 -15.43
N ASP A 258 -7.71 19.24 -15.14
CA ASP A 258 -6.90 18.55 -16.12
C ASP A 258 -7.75 18.05 -17.26
N ILE A 259 -7.17 18.13 -18.46
CA ILE A 259 -7.87 17.83 -19.68
C ILE A 259 -7.13 16.71 -20.42
N GLY A 260 -7.80 15.57 -20.59
CA GLY A 260 -7.25 14.39 -21.23
C GLY A 260 -7.72 14.21 -22.67
N HIS A 261 -6.84 13.64 -23.47
CA HIS A 261 -7.06 13.23 -24.84
C HIS A 261 -6.24 11.97 -25.13
N GLY A 262 -6.89 10.89 -25.54
CA GLY A 262 -6.22 9.60 -25.75
C GLY A 262 -7.19 8.48 -26.11
N LYS A 263 -6.69 7.26 -26.32
CA LYS A 263 -7.52 6.09 -26.68
C LYS A 263 -7.84 5.26 -25.44
N ILE A 264 -9.12 5.06 -25.13
CA ILE A 264 -9.59 4.19 -24.04
C ILE A 264 -10.24 2.93 -24.60
N ASP A 265 -10.36 1.88 -23.78
CA ASP A 265 -11.14 0.69 -24.13
C ASP A 265 -12.61 0.99 -24.28
N ALA A 266 -13.21 0.44 -25.32
CA ALA A 266 -14.62 0.61 -25.61
C ALA A 266 -15.15 -0.53 -26.47
N MET A 267 -16.46 -0.75 -26.40
CA MET A 267 -17.14 -1.76 -27.19
C MET A 267 -17.44 -1.25 -28.62
N THR A 268 -16.42 -1.17 -29.47
CA THR A 268 -16.54 -0.67 -30.86
C THR A 268 -16.37 -1.79 -31.90
N ALA A 269 -17.38 -1.95 -32.76
CA ALA A 269 -17.43 -3.06 -33.73
C ALA A 269 -16.46 -2.89 -34.92
N ALA A 270 -16.11 -1.65 -35.28
CA ALA A 270 -15.24 -1.30 -36.41
C ALA A 270 -14.17 -0.28 -35.99
N ALA A 271 -13.01 -0.33 -36.65
CA ALA A 271 -12.00 0.71 -36.52
C ALA A 271 -12.58 2.03 -37.05
N SER A 272 -12.35 3.12 -36.34
CA SER A 272 -12.85 4.45 -36.72
C SER A 272 -11.69 5.38 -37.07
N SER A 273 -11.92 6.31 -37.99
CA SER A 273 -10.98 7.40 -38.27
C SER A 273 -10.99 8.39 -37.10
N GLY A 274 -9.81 8.88 -36.69
CA GLY A 274 -9.69 9.90 -35.66
C GLY A 274 -10.40 11.22 -36.03
N SER A 275 -10.63 12.08 -35.03
CA SER A 275 -11.23 13.41 -35.24
C SER A 275 -10.24 14.36 -35.93
N ALA A 276 -10.70 15.19 -36.88
CA ALA A 276 -9.85 16.13 -37.62
C ALA A 276 -9.13 17.11 -36.68
N GLY A 277 -7.81 17.31 -36.81
CA GLY A 277 -7.06 18.13 -35.84
C GLY A 277 -6.57 17.36 -34.61
N SER A 278 -6.58 16.03 -34.67
CA SER A 278 -5.83 15.16 -33.76
C SER A 278 -4.70 14.42 -34.50
N VAL A 279 -3.62 14.03 -33.81
CA VAL A 279 -2.58 13.14 -34.36
C VAL A 279 -3.18 11.83 -34.92
N TYR A 280 -4.33 11.40 -34.41
CA TYR A 280 -5.03 10.21 -34.90
C TYR A 280 -5.79 10.42 -36.24
N SER A 281 -5.79 11.65 -36.79
CA SER A 281 -6.46 11.95 -38.08
C SER A 281 -5.57 11.65 -39.31
N ALA A 282 -4.25 11.61 -39.16
CA ALA A 282 -3.29 11.51 -40.26
C ALA A 282 -2.78 10.07 -40.52
N ALA A 283 -3.68 9.08 -40.56
CA ALA A 283 -3.40 7.63 -40.69
C ALA A 283 -3.17 6.84 -39.37
N GLY A 284 -3.55 7.41 -38.21
CA GLY A 284 -3.64 6.67 -36.94
C GLY A 284 -5.06 6.16 -36.68
N ALA A 285 -5.50 5.10 -37.36
CA ALA A 285 -6.83 4.52 -37.15
C ALA A 285 -7.06 4.16 -35.67
N ILE A 286 -8.21 4.54 -35.11
CA ILE A 286 -8.63 4.07 -33.79
C ILE A 286 -8.92 2.57 -33.94
N PRO A 287 -8.18 1.67 -33.26
CA PRO A 287 -8.37 0.24 -33.40
C PRO A 287 -9.76 -0.20 -32.94
N ARG A 288 -10.22 -1.35 -33.45
CA ARG A 288 -11.43 -2.02 -32.93
C ARG A 288 -11.27 -2.25 -31.42
N GLY A 289 -12.33 -2.09 -30.64
CA GLY A 289 -12.27 -2.24 -29.19
C GLY A 289 -11.72 -1.02 -28.44
N LYS A 290 -11.41 0.09 -29.15
CA LYS A 290 -10.99 1.36 -28.54
C LYS A 290 -11.93 2.49 -28.96
N ALA A 291 -12.02 3.52 -28.15
CA ALA A 291 -12.66 4.79 -28.44
C ALA A 291 -11.74 5.96 -28.09
N LEU A 292 -11.93 7.10 -28.75
CA LEU A 292 -11.22 8.32 -28.42
C LEU A 292 -11.89 8.98 -27.20
N PHE A 293 -11.11 9.15 -26.14
CA PHE A 293 -11.43 10.04 -25.04
C PHE A 293 -10.90 11.44 -25.37
N GLY A 294 -11.75 12.46 -25.19
CA GLY A 294 -11.47 13.84 -25.58
C GLY A 294 -12.61 14.43 -26.42
N PRO A 295 -12.56 15.73 -26.77
CA PRO A 295 -13.63 16.39 -27.49
C PRO A 295 -13.56 15.99 -28.97
N PRO A 296 -14.71 15.78 -29.63
CA PRO A 296 -14.70 15.62 -31.08
C PRO A 296 -14.48 16.97 -31.75
N LEU A 297 -13.51 17.02 -32.64
CA LEU A 297 -13.32 18.13 -33.56
C LEU A 297 -14.22 17.94 -34.79
N LYS A 298 -15.15 18.87 -35.03
CA LYS A 298 -15.77 19.05 -36.34
C LYS A 298 -15.14 20.27 -37.03
N THR A 299 -14.68 20.08 -38.26
CA THR A 299 -14.32 21.14 -39.23
C THR A 299 -15.36 21.05 -40.37
N ALA A 300 -15.97 22.07 -40.98
CA ALA A 300 -16.05 23.52 -40.84
C ALA A 300 -17.43 23.96 -41.39
N GLY A 301 -18.02 25.05 -40.86
CA GLY A 301 -19.20 25.70 -41.46
C GLY A 301 -20.32 26.12 -40.50
N GLY A 302 -20.22 25.80 -39.22
CA GLY A 302 -21.13 26.26 -38.17
C GLY A 302 -20.40 26.26 -36.85
N ALA A 303 -20.77 27.18 -35.95
CA ALA A 303 -20.16 27.36 -34.63
C ALA A 303 -19.72 26.03 -34.00
N LEU A 304 -18.47 25.99 -33.51
CA LEU A 304 -17.85 24.83 -32.88
C LEU A 304 -18.75 24.32 -31.75
N THR A 305 -19.62 23.36 -32.06
CA THR A 305 -20.49 22.70 -31.10
C THR A 305 -19.82 21.36 -30.80
N PHE A 306 -19.08 21.32 -29.70
CA PHE A 306 -18.35 20.17 -29.21
C PHE A 306 -19.36 19.17 -28.66
N GLY A 307 -19.89 18.31 -29.53
CA GLY A 307 -20.79 17.24 -29.13
C GLY A 307 -20.02 16.21 -28.33
N ALA A 308 -19.98 16.35 -27.01
CA ALA A 308 -19.35 15.38 -26.14
C ALA A 308 -19.79 13.95 -26.52
N ASN A 309 -18.85 13.02 -26.63
CA ASN A 309 -19.13 11.61 -26.35
C ASN A 309 -19.24 11.37 -24.82
N GLY A 310 -19.54 12.41 -24.06
CA GLY A 310 -20.15 12.37 -22.74
C GLY A 310 -21.63 12.76 -22.88
N PRO A 311 -22.51 12.27 -22.02
CA PRO A 311 -23.95 12.44 -22.19
C PRO A 311 -24.32 13.93 -22.15
N GLY A 312 -25.07 14.37 -23.17
CA GLY A 312 -26.03 15.48 -23.15
C GLY A 312 -25.60 16.82 -22.53
N ASP A 313 -25.41 17.81 -23.40
CA ASP A 313 -25.77 19.22 -23.21
C ASP A 313 -25.75 19.76 -21.76
N ALA A 314 -24.55 19.88 -21.20
CA ALA A 314 -24.28 20.90 -20.19
C ALA A 314 -23.35 21.91 -20.85
N THR A 315 -23.68 23.19 -20.77
CA THR A 315 -22.83 24.29 -21.25
C THR A 315 -21.45 24.19 -20.57
N ILE A 316 -20.51 23.54 -21.23
CA ILE A 316 -19.11 23.54 -20.83
C ILE A 316 -18.67 25.01 -20.98
N PRO A 317 -18.14 25.67 -19.92
CA PRO A 317 -17.75 27.07 -20.01
C PRO A 317 -16.77 27.27 -21.16
N ALA A 318 -16.94 28.32 -21.96
CA ALA A 318 -16.19 28.57 -23.19
C ALA A 318 -14.66 28.60 -23.05
N SER A 319 -14.14 28.71 -21.82
CA SER A 319 -12.71 28.60 -21.52
C SER A 319 -12.17 27.16 -21.46
N ALA A 320 -13.02 26.15 -21.21
CA ALA A 320 -12.67 24.72 -21.28
C ALA A 320 -12.83 24.15 -22.71
N ILE A 321 -13.36 24.96 -23.63
CA ILE A 321 -13.69 24.60 -25.01
C ILE A 321 -12.46 24.62 -25.94
N THR A 322 -11.32 25.16 -25.51
CA THR A 322 -10.11 25.28 -26.34
C THR A 322 -9.11 24.10 -26.17
N ALA A 323 -9.35 23.13 -25.27
CA ALA A 323 -8.24 22.29 -24.78
C ALA A 323 -8.48 20.77 -24.51
N GLY A 324 -9.65 20.16 -24.74
CA GLY A 324 -9.83 18.69 -24.58
C GLY A 324 -11.05 18.27 -23.70
N GLY A 325 -11.14 17.00 -23.23
CA GLY A 325 -12.20 16.52 -22.31
C GLY A 325 -11.73 16.45 -20.85
N THR A 326 -12.52 16.94 -19.89
CA THR A 326 -12.06 17.03 -18.49
C THR A 326 -11.85 15.65 -17.85
N MET A 327 -10.73 15.48 -17.15
CA MET A 327 -10.39 14.21 -16.50
C MET A 327 -11.37 13.89 -15.39
N TRP A 328 -11.59 14.85 -14.49
CA TRP A 328 -12.65 14.76 -13.52
C TRP A 328 -13.97 15.21 -14.16
N PRO A 329 -15.05 14.44 -13.99
CA PRO A 329 -15.14 13.03 -13.59
C PRO A 329 -15.31 12.06 -14.80
N TYR A 330 -15.23 12.57 -16.04
CA TYR A 330 -15.58 11.81 -17.24
C TYR A 330 -14.67 10.62 -17.49
N PHE A 331 -13.34 10.77 -17.36
CA PHE A 331 -12.42 9.65 -17.60
C PHE A 331 -12.58 8.53 -16.57
N TRP A 332 -12.74 8.90 -15.30
CA TRP A 332 -12.89 7.95 -14.21
C TRP A 332 -14.17 7.11 -14.33
N THR A 333 -15.23 7.66 -14.93
CA THR A 333 -16.49 6.95 -15.20
C THR A 333 -16.48 6.19 -16.53
N SER A 334 -15.80 6.68 -17.57
CA SER A 334 -15.77 6.07 -18.91
C SER A 334 -14.67 5.02 -19.12
N GLY A 335 -13.52 5.15 -18.45
CA GLY A 335 -12.38 4.24 -18.61
C GLY A 335 -12.59 2.89 -17.92
N SER A 336 -11.97 1.82 -18.44
CA SER A 336 -11.81 0.57 -17.68
C SER A 336 -10.92 0.79 -16.45
N ILE A 337 -10.96 -0.14 -15.50
CA ILE A 337 -10.08 -0.08 -14.33
C ILE A 337 -8.62 -0.12 -14.78
N ASP A 338 -8.26 -0.95 -15.77
CA ASP A 338 -6.88 -0.94 -16.30
C ASP A 338 -6.50 0.39 -16.92
N ASN A 339 -7.34 1.02 -17.74
CA ASN A 339 -7.01 2.33 -18.31
C ASN A 339 -6.79 3.38 -17.21
N ILE A 340 -7.57 3.30 -16.14
CA ILE A 340 -7.43 4.21 -14.99
C ILE A 340 -6.13 3.96 -14.25
N VAL A 341 -5.81 2.69 -13.93
CA VAL A 341 -4.59 2.34 -13.23
C VAL A 341 -3.36 2.62 -14.09
N ASP A 342 -3.40 2.31 -15.38
CA ASP A 342 -2.32 2.62 -16.33
C ASP A 342 -2.07 4.13 -16.44
N HIS A 343 -3.13 4.95 -16.49
CA HIS A 343 -2.98 6.41 -16.43
C HIS A 343 -2.29 6.87 -15.15
N ILE A 344 -2.70 6.32 -13.99
CA ILE A 344 -2.10 6.66 -12.71
C ILE A 344 -0.63 6.23 -12.66
N CYS A 345 -0.34 4.99 -13.03
CA CYS A 345 1.00 4.43 -13.00
C CYS A 345 1.95 5.16 -13.96
N VAL A 346 1.54 5.36 -15.21
CA VAL A 346 2.42 5.94 -16.24
C VAL A 346 2.49 7.46 -16.11
N THR A 347 1.36 8.16 -16.01
CA THR A 347 1.33 9.63 -16.06
C THR A 347 1.48 10.27 -14.69
N ARG A 348 0.98 9.63 -13.62
CA ARG A 348 0.96 10.22 -12.28
C ARG A 348 2.15 9.81 -11.43
N PHE A 349 2.58 8.55 -11.43
CA PHE A 349 3.79 8.16 -10.71
C PHE A 349 5.09 8.51 -11.46
N GLY A 350 5.04 8.61 -12.80
CA GLY A 350 6.21 8.91 -13.63
C GLY A 350 7.14 7.70 -13.81
N SER A 351 8.16 7.82 -14.65
CA SER A 351 9.13 6.73 -14.95
C SER A 351 10.59 7.12 -14.73
N ASP A 352 10.86 8.10 -13.89
CA ASP A 352 12.22 8.41 -13.49
C ASP A 352 12.72 7.43 -12.41
N ALA A 353 14.03 7.33 -12.23
CA ALA A 353 14.66 6.52 -11.18
C ALA A 353 14.44 7.09 -9.75
N GLY A 354 13.54 8.06 -9.59
CA GLY A 354 13.18 8.64 -8.31
C GLY A 354 12.29 7.71 -7.47
N THR A 355 12.17 8.03 -6.19
CA THR A 355 11.23 7.40 -5.26
C THR A 355 9.79 7.76 -5.59
N ALA A 356 8.92 6.75 -5.68
CA ALA A 356 7.46 6.88 -5.78
C ALA A 356 6.81 6.86 -4.39
N ILE A 357 7.12 5.83 -3.60
CA ILE A 357 6.55 5.59 -2.27
C ILE A 357 7.69 5.19 -1.34
N THR A 358 7.78 5.82 -0.17
CA THR A 358 8.72 5.44 0.88
C THR A 358 8.04 5.43 2.24
N PHE A 359 8.42 4.46 3.07
CA PHE A 359 7.95 4.34 4.44
C PHE A 359 8.91 3.49 5.26
N GLN A 360 8.85 3.59 6.58
CA GLN A 360 9.49 2.64 7.48
C GLN A 360 8.44 1.62 7.94
N ASN A 361 8.75 0.33 7.82
CA ASN A 361 7.96 -0.67 8.50
C ASN A 361 8.33 -0.71 10.00
N ALA A 362 7.44 -1.27 10.80
CA ALA A 362 7.66 -1.58 12.20
C ALA A 362 7.34 -3.06 12.41
N THR A 363 8.31 -3.81 12.93
CA THR A 363 8.09 -5.18 13.42
C THR A 363 8.29 -5.17 14.93
N GLU A 364 7.27 -5.58 15.67
CA GLU A 364 7.36 -5.70 17.12
C GLU A 364 7.97 -7.06 17.48
N ILE A 365 9.17 -7.03 18.06
CA ILE A 365 9.82 -8.23 18.59
C ILE A 365 9.59 -8.24 20.10
N ASN A 366 8.91 -9.28 20.56
CA ASN A 366 8.78 -9.54 21.99
C ASN A 366 10.02 -10.30 22.46
N SER A 367 10.70 -9.74 23.45
CA SER A 367 11.91 -10.35 24.01
C SER A 367 11.72 -10.52 25.51
N THR A 368 12.01 -11.72 26.00
CA THR A 368 12.17 -11.96 27.44
C THR A 368 13.65 -12.06 27.75
N ILE A 369 14.10 -11.24 28.68
CA ILE A 369 15.48 -11.23 29.17
C ILE A 369 15.48 -11.91 30.54
N TYR A 370 16.25 -12.98 30.65
CA TYR A 370 16.53 -13.67 31.90
C TYR A 370 17.89 -13.23 32.45
N PHE A 371 17.89 -12.76 33.69
CA PHE A 371 19.09 -12.41 34.44
C PHE A 371 19.44 -13.55 35.38
N ILE A 372 20.44 -14.33 35.02
CA ILE A 372 20.91 -15.45 35.84
C ILE A 372 22.11 -14.95 36.63
N ARG A 373 21.90 -14.70 37.92
CA ARG A 373 22.97 -14.28 38.84
C ARG A 373 23.51 -15.50 39.56
N ALA A 374 24.71 -15.94 39.23
CA ALA A 374 25.42 -16.98 39.95
C ALA A 374 26.22 -16.32 41.09
N GLN A 375 25.66 -16.39 42.30
CA GLN A 375 26.28 -15.80 43.49
C GLN A 375 27.68 -16.40 43.75
N PRO A 376 28.53 -15.72 44.55
CA PRO A 376 29.87 -16.21 44.87
C PRO A 376 29.88 -17.66 45.35
N ASP A 377 28.91 -18.09 46.16
CA ASP A 377 28.85 -19.45 46.73
C ASP A 377 28.19 -20.51 45.81
N GLU A 378 27.62 -20.11 44.67
CA GLU A 378 26.86 -21.00 43.79
C GLU A 378 27.66 -21.40 42.54
N PHE A 379 27.39 -22.60 42.02
CA PHE A 379 27.95 -23.11 40.75
C PHE A 379 29.48 -23.23 40.67
N ASN A 380 30.16 -23.32 41.81
CA ASN A 380 31.62 -23.46 41.89
C ASN A 380 32.13 -24.91 41.68
N TYR A 381 31.24 -25.85 41.35
CA TYR A 381 31.58 -27.26 41.12
C TYR A 381 31.02 -27.74 39.77
N SER A 382 31.68 -28.75 39.19
CA SER A 382 31.30 -29.34 37.90
C SER A 382 30.91 -30.80 38.07
N SER A 383 29.95 -31.27 37.27
CA SER A 383 29.60 -32.69 37.19
C SER A 383 30.48 -33.48 36.23
N ASN A 384 31.59 -32.91 35.76
CA ASN A 384 32.56 -33.60 34.91
C ASN A 384 33.20 -34.76 35.71
N PRO A 385 33.32 -35.98 35.15
CA PRO A 385 34.01 -37.09 35.80
C PRO A 385 35.44 -36.76 36.29
N THR A 386 36.12 -35.78 35.70
CA THR A 386 37.45 -35.34 36.18
C THR A 386 37.41 -34.56 37.50
N TYR A 387 36.22 -34.14 37.94
CA TYR A 387 35.99 -33.37 39.17
C TYR A 387 35.70 -34.27 40.38
N VAL A 388 35.52 -35.57 40.15
CA VAL A 388 35.08 -36.54 41.15
C VAL A 388 36.06 -37.71 41.19
N ALA A 389 36.52 -38.10 42.37
CA ALA A 389 37.35 -39.29 42.56
C ALA A 389 36.52 -40.56 42.30
N SER A 390 37.20 -41.70 42.14
CA SER A 390 36.58 -43.02 41.91
C SER A 390 35.57 -43.45 42.98
N ASN A 391 35.51 -42.75 44.12
CA ASN A 391 34.60 -42.96 45.23
C ASN A 391 33.39 -42.00 45.26
N GLY A 392 33.20 -41.15 44.24
CA GLY A 392 32.08 -40.21 44.18
C GLY A 392 32.28 -38.91 44.99
N GLN A 393 33.42 -38.74 45.67
CA GLN A 393 33.76 -37.51 46.39
C GLN A 393 34.42 -36.49 45.45
N ILE A 394 34.15 -35.20 45.66
CA ILE A 394 34.80 -34.11 44.92
C ILE A 394 36.30 -34.16 45.23
N ILE A 395 37.14 -34.11 44.19
CA ILE A 395 38.60 -34.04 44.36
C ILE A 395 38.94 -32.65 44.88
N VAL A 396 39.08 -32.52 46.20
CA VAL A 396 39.71 -31.36 46.81
C VAL A 396 41.21 -31.53 46.61
N THR A 397 41.86 -30.61 45.90
CA THR A 397 43.33 -30.59 45.78
C THR A 397 43.91 -30.19 47.13
N ASP A 398 44.05 -31.17 48.02
CA ASP A 398 44.68 -30.98 49.34
C ASP A 398 46.20 -31.01 49.17
N ASP A 399 46.77 -29.89 48.74
CA ASP A 399 48.19 -29.64 48.94
C ASP A 399 48.35 -28.99 50.32
N SER A 400 48.58 -29.84 51.32
CA SER A 400 48.68 -29.53 52.75
C SER A 400 49.82 -28.57 53.16
N VAL A 401 50.40 -27.83 52.21
CA VAL A 401 51.49 -26.87 52.44
C VAL A 401 51.18 -25.47 51.86
N ASN A 402 50.24 -25.34 50.91
CA ASN A 402 49.82 -24.05 50.34
C ASN A 402 48.29 -23.98 50.23
N SER A 403 47.65 -23.32 51.20
CA SER A 403 46.21 -23.11 51.33
C SER A 403 45.55 -22.19 50.27
N LEU A 404 46.06 -22.19 49.03
CA LEU A 404 45.68 -21.23 47.98
C LEU A 404 44.95 -21.86 46.77
N SER A 405 44.80 -23.18 46.70
CA SER A 405 44.16 -23.86 45.57
C SER A 405 42.63 -23.92 45.76
N LYS A 406 41.94 -22.83 45.39
CA LYS A 406 40.48 -22.75 45.41
C LYS A 406 39.85 -23.49 44.22
N PRO A 407 38.73 -24.21 44.38
CA PRO A 407 38.04 -24.85 43.27
C PRO A 407 37.44 -23.82 42.29
N PHE A 408 37.61 -24.04 40.99
CA PHE A 408 37.08 -23.16 39.93
C PHE A 408 36.37 -23.96 38.83
N SER A 409 35.16 -23.56 38.47
CA SER A 409 34.38 -24.21 37.41
C SER A 409 34.35 -23.34 36.16
N TYR A 410 33.98 -23.93 35.02
CA TYR A 410 33.70 -23.18 33.80
C TYR A 410 32.24 -23.36 33.39
N ILE A 411 31.55 -22.26 33.18
CA ILE A 411 30.20 -22.25 32.62
C ILE A 411 30.32 -22.15 31.09
N THR A 412 29.76 -23.15 30.40
CA THR A 412 29.81 -23.28 28.93
C THR A 412 28.44 -23.13 28.26
N THR A 413 27.40 -23.57 28.96
CA THR A 413 26.04 -23.66 28.44
C THR A 413 25.07 -23.43 29.58
N VAL A 414 23.96 -22.76 29.27
CA VAL A 414 22.85 -22.50 30.19
C VAL A 414 21.59 -23.09 29.57
N GLY A 415 20.93 -24.00 30.29
CA GLY A 415 19.62 -24.55 29.89
C GLY A 415 18.49 -23.84 30.62
N LEU A 416 17.44 -23.48 29.88
CA LEU A 416 16.16 -23.02 30.44
C LEU A 416 15.23 -24.22 30.54
N TYR A 417 14.75 -24.51 31.75
CA TYR A 417 13.86 -25.64 32.04
C TYR A 417 12.47 -25.13 32.43
N GLY A 418 11.43 -25.86 32.02
CA GLY A 418 10.04 -25.59 32.40
C GLY A 418 9.64 -26.24 33.73
N ASP A 419 8.39 -26.05 34.14
CA ASP A 419 7.87 -26.51 35.44
C ASP A 419 7.84 -28.06 35.60
N TYR A 420 7.95 -28.79 34.48
CA TYR A 420 8.02 -30.26 34.44
C TYR A 420 9.45 -30.79 34.20
N ASP A 421 10.47 -29.96 34.42
CA ASP A 421 11.88 -30.27 34.13
C ASP A 421 12.18 -30.57 32.64
N ASP A 422 11.30 -30.14 31.74
CA ASP A 422 11.53 -30.20 30.30
C ASP A 422 12.47 -29.07 29.85
N LEU A 423 13.47 -29.40 29.04
CA LEU A 423 14.41 -28.42 28.49
C LEU A 423 13.73 -27.60 27.38
N LEU A 424 13.51 -26.31 27.64
CA LEU A 424 12.82 -25.40 26.73
C LEU A 424 13.79 -24.67 25.78
N ALA A 425 14.96 -24.26 26.28
CA ALA A 425 15.95 -23.54 25.48
C ALA A 425 17.37 -23.76 25.98
N VAL A 426 18.35 -23.62 25.10
CA VAL A 426 19.78 -23.74 25.44
C VAL A 426 20.52 -22.52 24.92
N ALA A 427 21.17 -21.78 25.83
CA ALA A 427 22.07 -20.69 25.50
C ALA A 427 23.53 -21.16 25.64
N LYS A 428 24.36 -20.86 24.64
CA LYS A 428 25.78 -21.21 24.63
C LYS A 428 26.62 -19.94 24.73
N VAL A 429 27.62 -19.93 25.61
CA VAL A 429 28.58 -18.82 25.68
C VAL A 429 29.65 -18.98 24.61
N SER A 430 30.14 -17.86 24.06
CA SER A 430 31.15 -17.85 23.00
C SER A 430 32.50 -18.42 23.46
N ARG A 431 32.80 -18.29 24.75
CA ARG A 431 33.96 -18.86 25.42
C ARG A 431 33.56 -19.36 26.82
N PRO A 432 34.15 -20.45 27.33
CA PRO A 432 33.93 -20.88 28.71
C PRO A 432 34.27 -19.76 29.68
N ILE A 433 33.36 -19.46 30.61
CA ILE A 433 33.54 -18.39 31.61
C ILE A 433 33.92 -19.05 32.94
N GLU A 434 35.07 -18.65 33.48
CA GLU A 434 35.56 -19.12 34.78
C GLU A 434 34.68 -18.57 35.91
N LYS A 435 34.30 -19.45 36.84
CA LYS A 435 33.57 -19.13 38.06
C LYS A 435 34.32 -19.68 39.26
N ASN A 436 34.52 -18.82 40.26
CA ASN A 436 35.13 -19.15 41.54
C ASN A 436 34.31 -18.54 42.70
N ASP A 437 34.69 -18.86 43.93
CA ASP A 437 34.07 -18.40 45.19
C ASP A 437 34.16 -16.88 45.42
N GLU A 438 35.03 -16.18 44.69
CA GLU A 438 35.25 -14.73 44.85
C GLU A 438 34.44 -13.87 43.87
N LYS A 439 34.06 -14.44 42.72
CA LYS A 439 33.42 -13.68 41.63
C LYS A 439 31.94 -14.01 41.54
N ASP A 440 31.11 -12.97 41.57
CA ASP A 440 29.72 -13.04 41.11
C ASP A 440 29.71 -13.01 39.56
N LEU A 441 28.91 -13.90 38.96
CA LEU A 441 28.72 -13.94 37.51
C LEU A 441 27.25 -13.72 37.19
N THR A 442 26.96 -12.63 36.48
CA THR A 442 25.64 -12.40 35.91
C THR A 442 25.63 -12.73 34.42
N ILE A 443 24.83 -13.73 34.03
CA ILE A 443 24.57 -14.10 32.64
C ILE A 443 23.22 -13.53 32.24
N ARG A 444 23.22 -12.75 31.16
CA ARG A 444 22.00 -12.22 30.55
C ARG A 444 21.65 -13.08 29.33
N VAL A 445 20.55 -13.81 29.41
CA VAL A 445 20.01 -14.60 28.29
C VAL A 445 18.83 -13.85 27.70
N ARG A 446 18.86 -13.57 26.40
CA ARG A 446 17.76 -12.96 25.66
C ARG A 446 17.06 -14.05 24.84
N LEU A 447 15.77 -14.22 25.06
CA LEU A 447 14.89 -15.05 24.26
C LEU A 447 14.00 -14.14 23.42
N ASP A 448 14.12 -14.24 22.11
CA ASP A 448 13.27 -13.54 21.13
C ASP A 448 12.23 -14.54 20.60
N PHE A 449 10.96 -14.14 20.56
CA PHE A 449 9.86 -15.00 20.09
C PHE A 449 8.77 -14.22 19.36
#